data_AF-A0A4V1XVF8-F1
#
_entry.id   AF-A0A4V1XVF8-F1
#
_cell.length_a   1.000
_cell.length_b   1.000
_cell.length_c   1.000
_cell.angle_alpha   90.00
_cell.angle_beta   90.00
_cell.angle_gamma   90.00
#
_symmetry.space_group_name_H-M   'P 1'
#
loop_
_entity.id
_entity.type
_entity.pdbx_description
1 polymer ?
#
loop_
_entity_poly.entity_id
_entity_poly.type
_entity_poly.pdbx_seq_one_letter_code
_entity_poly.pdbx_strand_id
1 'polypeptide(L)'
;MASAAKCMAPTPFPYDVGRMMSLKSADGKDISLTITKAYSTSLPVMEVRIRTEKGFQKAILKLFDRRFWSGERPKGYPLKYPECFIYSDPISHAHEIKVYRELQALQGRCIPRFLASVTLDMPSYPPDFPPTYFEVRGILLKKVCGFKLEDLLIKLPKNPLAWEEIIQKAVDVAKEINRAGVVHRRFLPWNVVVARLDEHTFQPFILDFSSAVLESECEDTDEPNNPNSFQTILHTNHDPESVGLLMVREVEDGAGYRLRVNYN
;
A
#
# COMPACT_ATOMS: atom_id res chain seq x y z
N MET A 1 42.36 -22.02 -7.90
CA MET A 1 41.48 -21.25 -6.99
C MET A 1 40.05 -21.49 -7.44
N ALA A 2 39.28 -22.23 -6.65
CA ALA A 2 37.90 -22.55 -6.98
C ALA A 2 36.94 -21.47 -6.43
N SER A 3 35.96 -21.15 -7.27
CA SER A 3 34.91 -20.15 -7.13
C SER A 3 34.05 -20.32 -5.87
N ALA A 4 33.77 -19.21 -5.17
CA ALA A 4 32.60 -19.11 -4.30
C ALA A 4 31.42 -18.60 -5.13
N ALA A 5 30.83 -19.50 -5.92
CA ALA A 5 29.52 -19.26 -6.50
C ALA A 5 28.53 -19.06 -5.34
N LYS A 6 28.04 -17.83 -5.21
CA LYS A 6 27.01 -17.44 -4.27
C LYS A 6 25.75 -18.23 -4.65
N CYS A 7 25.54 -19.36 -3.96
CA CYS A 7 24.37 -20.20 -4.13
C CYS A 7 23.15 -19.44 -3.57
N MET A 8 22.65 -18.48 -4.33
CA MET A 8 21.26 -18.05 -4.18
C MET A 8 20.45 -19.12 -4.89
N ALA A 9 19.85 -20.02 -4.12
CA ALA A 9 18.80 -20.88 -4.67
C ALA A 9 17.82 -19.95 -5.42
N PRO A 10 17.53 -20.21 -6.71
CA PRO A 10 16.56 -19.41 -7.45
C PRO A 10 15.24 -19.48 -6.68
N THR A 11 14.74 -18.33 -6.24
CA THR A 11 13.48 -18.25 -5.51
C THR A 11 12.39 -18.79 -6.46
N PRO A 12 11.65 -19.85 -6.10
CA PRO A 12 10.90 -20.65 -7.09
C PRO A 12 9.73 -19.91 -7.76
N PHE A 13 9.40 -18.70 -7.34
CA PHE A 13 8.34 -17.89 -7.93
C PHE A 13 8.80 -16.45 -8.20
N PRO A 14 9.45 -16.17 -9.34
CA PRO A 14 9.45 -14.82 -9.87
C PRO A 14 8.02 -14.44 -10.32
N TYR A 15 7.54 -13.29 -9.85
CA TYR A 15 6.23 -12.72 -10.19
C TYR A 15 6.29 -12.04 -11.56
N ASP A 16 6.45 -12.85 -12.61
CA ASP A 16 6.71 -12.36 -13.96
C ASP A 16 5.42 -12.01 -14.72
N VAL A 17 5.52 -11.00 -15.59
CA VAL A 17 4.43 -10.62 -16.51
C VAL A 17 4.10 -11.79 -17.44
N GLY A 18 2.81 -12.04 -17.63
CA GLY A 18 2.27 -13.17 -18.39
C GLY A 18 2.07 -14.44 -17.57
N ARG A 19 2.65 -14.54 -16.37
CA ARG A 19 2.50 -15.71 -15.50
C ARG A 19 1.06 -15.82 -14.99
N MET A 20 0.50 -17.01 -15.08
CA MET A 20 -0.76 -17.37 -14.43
C MET A 20 -0.52 -17.78 -12.98
N MET A 21 -1.42 -17.40 -12.09
CA MET A 21 -1.39 -17.79 -10.68
C MET A 21 -2.78 -18.24 -10.23
N SER A 22 -2.76 -19.19 -9.31
CA SER A 22 -3.94 -19.66 -8.58
C SER A 22 -3.85 -19.15 -7.15
N LEU A 23 -4.90 -18.48 -6.71
CA LEU A 23 -5.06 -18.01 -5.34
C LEU A 23 -6.32 -18.62 -4.75
N LYS A 24 -6.38 -18.71 -3.43
CA LYS A 24 -7.61 -19.01 -2.70
C LYS A 24 -8.04 -17.76 -1.94
N SER A 25 -9.29 -17.33 -2.10
CA SER A 25 -9.84 -16.27 -1.24
C SER A 25 -10.15 -16.80 0.15
N ALA A 26 -10.35 -15.87 1.09
CA ALA A 26 -10.66 -16.19 2.49
C ALA A 26 -11.95 -17.02 2.68
N ASP A 27 -12.88 -17.01 1.71
CA ASP A 27 -14.08 -17.85 1.66
C ASP A 27 -13.85 -19.23 0.99
N GLY A 28 -12.61 -19.53 0.60
CA GLY A 28 -12.22 -20.79 -0.02
C GLY A 28 -12.42 -20.87 -1.53
N LYS A 29 -12.86 -19.79 -2.19
CA LYS A 29 -13.04 -19.77 -3.66
C LYS A 29 -11.69 -19.68 -4.38
N ASP A 30 -11.53 -20.47 -5.44
CA ASP A 30 -10.36 -20.40 -6.31
C ASP A 30 -10.44 -19.17 -7.22
N ILE A 31 -9.33 -18.43 -7.26
CA ILE A 31 -9.15 -17.23 -8.10
C ILE A 31 -7.97 -17.50 -9.02
N SER A 32 -8.27 -17.61 -10.33
CA SER A 32 -7.25 -17.66 -11.36
C SER A 32 -7.02 -16.27 -11.95
N LEU A 33 -5.74 -15.88 -12.06
CA LEU A 33 -5.35 -14.59 -12.59
C LEU A 33 -4.07 -14.67 -13.43
N THR A 34 -3.85 -13.64 -14.24
CA THR A 34 -2.61 -13.45 -15.00
C THR A 34 -1.96 -12.14 -14.59
N ILE A 35 -0.65 -12.15 -14.33
CA ILE A 35 0.12 -10.95 -14.07
C ILE A 35 0.24 -10.15 -15.37
N THR A 36 -0.20 -8.90 -15.37
CA THR A 36 -0.11 -8.01 -16.55
C THR A 36 0.95 -6.93 -16.37
N LYS A 37 1.32 -6.61 -15.13
CA LYS A 37 2.42 -5.70 -14.80
C LYS A 37 2.97 -6.04 -13.41
N ALA A 38 4.28 -5.97 -13.23
CA ALA A 38 4.91 -6.02 -11.92
C ALA A 38 5.47 -4.64 -11.56
N TYR A 39 5.40 -4.26 -10.29
CA TYR A 39 5.95 -3.01 -9.77
C TYR A 39 7.16 -3.33 -8.88
N SER A 40 8.20 -2.50 -8.98
CA SER A 40 9.41 -2.64 -8.16
C SER A 40 9.18 -1.96 -6.80
N THR A 41 8.73 -2.71 -5.81
CA THR A 41 8.45 -2.26 -4.44
C THR A 41 9.06 -3.22 -3.42
N SER A 42 9.09 -2.83 -2.13
CA SER A 42 9.63 -3.67 -1.03
C SER A 42 8.84 -4.95 -0.78
N LEU A 43 7.59 -5.01 -1.25
CA LEU A 43 6.74 -6.19 -1.31
C LEU A 43 6.31 -6.42 -2.76
N PRO A 44 6.01 -7.65 -3.19
CA PRO A 44 5.50 -7.89 -4.53
C PRO A 44 4.13 -7.22 -4.73
N VAL A 45 4.09 -6.25 -5.63
CA VAL A 45 2.85 -5.60 -6.08
C VAL A 45 2.74 -5.81 -7.58
N MET A 46 1.58 -6.29 -8.03
CA MET A 46 1.32 -6.56 -9.45
C MET A 46 -0.04 -6.03 -9.88
N GLU A 47 -0.13 -5.56 -11.11
CA GLU A 47 -1.40 -5.52 -11.83
C GLU A 47 -1.72 -6.91 -12.33
N VAL A 48 -2.93 -7.36 -12.06
CA VAL A 48 -3.42 -8.68 -12.44
C VAL A 48 -4.73 -8.57 -13.19
N ARG A 49 -4.95 -9.52 -14.10
CA ARG A 49 -6.22 -9.73 -14.77
C ARG A 49 -6.88 -10.97 -14.18
N ILE A 50 -7.99 -10.77 -13.49
CA ILE A 50 -8.78 -11.82 -12.83
C ILE A 50 -9.90 -12.26 -13.76
N ARG A 51 -10.12 -13.58 -13.88
CA ARG A 51 -11.27 -14.14 -14.57
C ARG A 51 -12.49 -14.11 -13.65
N THR A 52 -13.59 -13.54 -14.11
CA THR A 52 -14.88 -13.49 -13.40
C THR A 52 -15.98 -14.08 -14.28
N GLU A 53 -17.15 -14.38 -13.69
CA GLU A 53 -18.33 -14.83 -14.45
C GLU A 53 -18.76 -13.82 -15.52
N LYS A 54 -18.52 -12.52 -15.25
CA LYS A 54 -18.86 -11.40 -16.15
C LYS A 54 -17.73 -11.03 -17.12
N GLY A 55 -16.69 -11.85 -17.22
CA GLY A 55 -15.55 -11.63 -18.11
C GLY A 55 -14.24 -11.45 -17.33
N PHE A 56 -13.57 -10.30 -17.53
CA PHE A 56 -12.28 -10.03 -16.90
C PHE A 56 -12.30 -8.73 -16.13
N GLN A 57 -11.63 -8.73 -14.97
CA GLN A 57 -11.45 -7.56 -14.14
C GLN A 57 -9.96 -7.29 -13.92
N LYS A 58 -9.54 -6.04 -14.04
CA LYS A 58 -8.20 -5.61 -13.62
C LYS A 58 -8.20 -5.30 -12.12
N ALA A 59 -7.16 -5.77 -11.44
CA ALA A 59 -6.95 -5.55 -10.02
C ALA A 59 -5.46 -5.31 -9.72
N ILE A 60 -5.18 -4.83 -8.51
CA ILE A 60 -3.85 -4.84 -7.93
C ILE A 60 -3.79 -5.98 -6.93
N LEU A 61 -2.76 -6.80 -7.03
CA LEU A 61 -2.41 -7.83 -6.06
C LEU A 61 -1.18 -7.36 -5.30
N LYS A 62 -1.29 -7.19 -3.99
CA LYS A 62 -0.16 -7.00 -3.08
C LYS A 62 0.03 -8.30 -2.31
N LEU A 63 1.22 -8.89 -2.41
CA LEU A 63 1.59 -10.10 -1.68
C LEU A 63 2.50 -9.73 -0.51
N PHE A 64 2.22 -10.36 0.61
CA PHE A 64 3.01 -10.39 1.83
C PHE A 64 3.86 -11.64 1.73
N ASP A 65 4.95 -11.49 0.97
CA ASP A 65 5.92 -12.54 0.71
C ASP A 65 7.26 -12.18 1.35
N ARG A 66 7.47 -12.76 2.54
CA ARG A 66 8.70 -12.65 3.34
C ARG A 66 10.00 -12.82 2.57
N ARG A 67 10.01 -13.52 1.42
CA ARG A 67 11.22 -13.73 0.60
C ARG A 67 11.70 -12.44 -0.07
N PHE A 68 10.83 -11.46 -0.22
CA PHE A 68 11.10 -10.18 -0.87
C PHE A 68 11.31 -9.03 0.12
N TRP A 69 11.09 -9.26 1.42
CA TRP A 69 11.27 -8.22 2.43
C TRP A 69 12.73 -7.74 2.48
N SER A 70 12.93 -6.46 2.17
CA SER A 70 14.26 -5.83 2.06
C SER A 70 14.66 -4.99 3.28
N GLY A 71 13.96 -5.10 4.41
CA GLY A 71 14.29 -4.33 5.62
C GLY A 71 15.76 -4.53 6.01
N GLU A 72 16.46 -3.44 6.30
CA GLU A 72 17.86 -3.51 6.75
C GLU A 72 17.96 -4.48 7.92
N ARG A 73 18.82 -5.49 7.80
CA ARG A 73 19.22 -6.32 8.93
C ARG A 73 19.86 -5.36 9.93
N PRO A 74 19.34 -5.21 11.16
CA PRO A 74 20.03 -4.38 12.13
C PRO A 74 21.43 -4.97 12.35
N LYS A 75 22.46 -4.20 11.98
CA LYS A 75 23.87 -4.61 12.13
C LYS A 75 24.12 -4.89 13.61
N GLY A 76 24.59 -6.10 13.92
CA GLY A 76 25.07 -6.45 15.27
C GLY A 76 24.20 -7.39 16.09
N TYR A 77 23.02 -7.80 15.60
CA TYR A 77 22.24 -8.85 16.27
C TYR A 77 22.62 -10.23 15.71
N PRO A 78 23.19 -11.15 16.52
CA PRO A 78 23.38 -12.54 16.09
C PRO A 78 22.03 -13.18 15.77
N LEU A 79 22.07 -14.24 14.94
CA LEU A 79 20.95 -15.11 14.46
C LEU A 79 20.14 -15.80 15.58
N LYS A 80 19.88 -15.12 16.70
CA LYS A 80 19.32 -15.74 17.90
C LYS A 80 17.79 -15.78 17.90
N TYR A 81 17.12 -15.11 16.95
CA TYR A 81 15.64 -15.12 16.84
C TYR A 81 15.15 -14.99 15.37
N PRO A 82 15.27 -16.03 14.52
CA PRO A 82 14.60 -16.07 13.21
C PRO A 82 13.06 -15.91 13.30
N GLU A 83 12.48 -16.22 14.46
CA GLU A 83 11.07 -16.06 14.81
C GLU A 83 10.53 -14.63 14.66
N CYS A 84 11.29 -13.56 14.95
CA CYS A 84 10.78 -12.19 14.79
C CYS A 84 10.50 -11.80 13.33
N PHE A 85 11.20 -12.42 12.38
CA PHE A 85 10.95 -12.25 10.93
C PHE A 85 9.79 -13.12 10.43
N ILE A 86 9.42 -14.16 11.18
CA ILE A 86 8.32 -15.07 10.85
C ILE A 86 6.96 -14.44 11.17
N TYR A 87 6.89 -13.53 12.15
CA TYR A 87 5.65 -12.90 12.60
C TYR A 87 5.32 -11.55 11.94
N SER A 88 6.26 -10.85 11.32
CA SER A 88 6.01 -9.51 10.76
C SER A 88 5.07 -9.50 9.54
N ASP A 89 5.10 -10.55 8.72
CA ASP A 89 4.34 -10.64 7.46
C ASP A 89 2.85 -10.94 7.69
N PRO A 90 2.46 -11.92 8.55
CA PRO A 90 1.07 -12.11 8.94
C PRO A 90 0.49 -10.91 9.71
N ILE A 91 1.31 -10.24 10.53
CA ILE A 91 0.89 -9.02 11.25
C ILE A 91 0.60 -7.91 10.25
N SER A 92 1.49 -7.66 9.28
CA SER A 92 1.29 -6.60 8.28
C SER A 92 0.08 -6.86 7.37
N HIS A 93 -0.14 -8.12 6.96
CA HIS A 93 -1.31 -8.53 6.18
C HIS A 93 -2.61 -8.35 6.95
N ALA A 94 -2.69 -8.90 8.16
CA ALA A 94 -3.88 -8.83 8.99
C ALA A 94 -4.20 -7.39 9.37
N HIS A 95 -3.17 -6.60 9.68
CA HIS A 95 -3.26 -5.18 9.99
C HIS A 95 -3.83 -4.38 8.82
N GLU A 96 -3.25 -4.50 7.63
CA GLU A 96 -3.73 -3.75 6.46
C GLU A 96 -5.19 -4.13 6.13
N ILE A 97 -5.60 -5.39 6.32
CA ILE A 97 -7.02 -5.78 6.19
C ILE A 97 -7.92 -5.06 7.20
N LYS A 98 -7.51 -4.95 8.47
CA LYS A 98 -8.29 -4.21 9.47
C LYS A 98 -8.47 -2.75 9.05
N VAL A 99 -7.41 -2.11 8.55
CA VAL A 99 -7.48 -0.73 8.08
C VAL A 99 -8.44 -0.58 6.90
N TYR A 100 -8.41 -1.49 5.91
CA TYR A 100 -9.40 -1.47 4.84
C TYR A 100 -10.83 -1.65 5.36
N ARG A 101 -11.05 -2.47 6.40
CA ARG A 101 -12.38 -2.64 7.02
C ARG A 101 -12.84 -1.36 7.71
N GLU A 102 -11.97 -0.69 8.45
CA GLU A 102 -12.30 0.59 9.10
C GLU A 102 -12.65 1.66 8.07
N LEU A 103 -11.88 1.72 6.98
CA LEU A 103 -12.09 2.69 5.91
C LEU A 103 -13.16 2.27 4.88
N GLN A 104 -14.06 1.34 5.21
CA GLN A 104 -15.06 0.81 4.27
C GLN A 104 -15.90 1.92 3.61
N ALA A 105 -16.28 2.96 4.37
CA ALA A 105 -17.06 4.09 3.86
C ALA A 105 -16.32 4.96 2.84
N LEU A 106 -14.98 4.91 2.81
CA LEU A 106 -14.14 5.69 1.89
C LEU A 106 -13.78 4.90 0.62
N GLN A 107 -14.01 3.58 0.62
CA GLN A 107 -13.65 2.70 -0.48
C GLN A 107 -14.46 2.97 -1.76
N GLY A 108 -13.74 3.10 -2.87
CA GLY A 108 -14.27 3.45 -4.19
C GLY A 108 -14.48 4.94 -4.42
N ARG A 109 -14.31 5.79 -3.40
CA ARG A 109 -14.35 7.24 -3.52
C ARG A 109 -12.95 7.85 -3.49
N CYS A 110 -12.20 7.56 -2.44
CA CYS A 110 -10.84 8.06 -2.24
C CYS A 110 -9.86 6.99 -1.71
N ILE A 111 -10.34 5.79 -1.43
CA ILE A 111 -9.54 4.58 -1.15
C ILE A 111 -9.87 3.52 -2.20
N PRO A 112 -8.93 2.73 -2.73
CA PRO A 112 -9.26 1.60 -3.60
C PRO A 112 -10.24 0.63 -2.93
N ARG A 113 -11.16 0.04 -3.70
CA ARG A 113 -12.04 -0.99 -3.16
C ARG A 113 -11.25 -2.25 -2.85
N PHE A 114 -11.34 -2.72 -1.62
CA PHE A 114 -10.90 -4.03 -1.19
C PHE A 114 -11.78 -5.10 -1.84
N LEU A 115 -11.18 -6.00 -2.62
CA LEU A 115 -11.91 -7.06 -3.32
C LEU A 115 -11.89 -8.35 -2.53
N ALA A 116 -10.72 -8.77 -2.04
CA ALA A 116 -10.56 -10.00 -1.28
C ALA A 116 -9.22 -10.05 -0.53
N SER A 117 -9.21 -10.78 0.58
CA SER A 117 -7.99 -11.39 1.13
C SER A 117 -7.75 -12.72 0.43
N VAL A 118 -6.50 -13.01 0.11
CA VAL A 118 -6.11 -14.18 -0.67
C VAL A 118 -4.88 -14.86 -0.09
N THR A 119 -4.75 -16.16 -0.36
CA THR A 119 -3.56 -16.96 -0.13
C THR A 119 -3.07 -17.52 -1.46
N LEU A 120 -1.77 -17.42 -1.74
CA LEU A 120 -1.15 -18.01 -2.91
C LEU A 120 -1.10 -19.54 -2.77
N ASP A 121 -1.57 -20.25 -3.80
CA ASP A 121 -1.46 -21.70 -3.84
C ASP A 121 -0.01 -22.10 -4.17
N MET A 122 0.74 -22.50 -3.13
CA MET A 122 2.14 -22.85 -3.26
C MET A 122 2.27 -24.36 -3.56
N PRO A 123 2.94 -24.75 -4.66
CA PRO A 123 2.91 -26.13 -5.15
C PRO A 123 3.64 -27.15 -4.27
N SER A 124 4.45 -26.71 -3.30
CA SER A 124 5.12 -27.59 -2.34
C SER A 124 5.69 -26.82 -1.16
N TYR A 125 5.56 -27.37 0.05
CA TYR A 125 6.33 -26.99 1.23
C TYR A 125 7.12 -28.22 1.73
N PRO A 126 8.31 -28.04 2.35
CA PRO A 126 9.04 -29.15 2.93
C PRO A 126 8.20 -29.83 4.03
N PRO A 127 8.17 -31.17 4.10
CA PRO A 127 7.33 -31.91 5.04
C PRO A 127 7.68 -31.66 6.51
N ASP A 128 8.92 -31.24 6.79
CA ASP A 128 9.43 -31.03 8.15
C ASP A 128 8.94 -29.74 8.81
N PHE A 129 8.21 -28.90 8.07
CA PHE A 129 7.75 -27.60 8.54
C PHE A 129 6.23 -27.43 8.37
N PRO A 130 5.56 -26.71 9.28
CA PRO A 130 4.14 -26.45 9.14
C PRO A 130 3.84 -25.67 7.83
N PRO A 131 2.76 -26.00 7.10
CA PRO A 131 2.42 -25.34 5.83
C PRO A 131 2.29 -23.81 5.95
N THR A 132 1.86 -23.34 7.12
CA THR A 132 1.70 -21.92 7.45
C THR A 132 3.01 -21.12 7.36
N TYR A 133 4.17 -21.78 7.46
CA TYR A 133 5.48 -21.15 7.25
C TYR A 133 5.79 -20.81 5.79
N PHE A 134 5.06 -21.37 4.84
CA PHE A 134 5.26 -21.10 3.41
C PHE A 134 4.04 -20.43 2.79
N GLU A 135 3.02 -20.15 3.60
CA GLU A 135 1.86 -19.39 3.18
C GLU A 135 2.30 -17.98 2.78
N VAL A 136 1.95 -17.59 1.56
CA VAL A 136 2.10 -16.23 1.06
C VAL A 136 0.70 -15.65 0.98
N ARG A 137 0.43 -14.66 1.83
CA ARG A 137 -0.87 -13.99 1.91
C ARG A 137 -0.88 -12.76 1.03
N GLY A 138 -2.06 -12.27 0.70
CA GLY A 138 -2.21 -11.11 -0.15
C GLY A 138 -3.54 -10.42 0.02
N ILE A 139 -3.61 -9.24 -0.58
CA ILE A 139 -4.85 -8.48 -0.75
C ILE A 139 -5.05 -8.16 -2.23
N LEU A 140 -6.29 -8.27 -2.68
CA LEU A 140 -6.74 -7.82 -3.99
C LEU A 140 -7.48 -6.51 -3.84
N LEU A 141 -7.04 -5.51 -4.60
CA LEU A 141 -7.63 -4.17 -4.63
C LEU A 141 -8.13 -3.86 -6.03
N LYS A 142 -9.23 -3.12 -6.14
CA LYS A 142 -9.69 -2.57 -7.42
C LYS A 142 -8.60 -1.66 -7.96
N LYS A 143 -8.15 -1.91 -9.20
CA LYS A 143 -7.18 -1.04 -9.85
C LYS A 143 -7.79 0.35 -10.05
N VAL A 144 -7.06 1.36 -9.60
CA VAL A 144 -7.30 2.76 -9.93
C VAL A 144 -6.45 3.11 -11.15
N CYS A 145 -7.09 3.58 -12.22
CA CYS A 145 -6.41 4.04 -13.42
C CYS A 145 -6.10 5.53 -13.27
N GLY A 146 -4.82 5.88 -13.31
CA GLY A 146 -4.36 7.24 -13.04
C GLY A 146 -2.84 7.36 -13.13
N PHE A 147 -2.33 8.47 -12.62
CA PHE A 147 -0.89 8.72 -12.47
C PHE A 147 -0.55 8.96 -11.00
N LYS A 148 0.72 8.81 -10.62
CA LYS A 148 1.17 9.08 -9.25
C LYS A 148 1.16 10.58 -8.99
N LEU A 149 0.84 11.02 -7.78
CA LEU A 149 0.81 12.46 -7.47
C LEU A 149 2.20 13.10 -7.65
N GLU A 150 3.29 12.36 -7.46
CA GLU A 150 4.66 12.81 -7.76
C GLU A 150 4.87 13.18 -9.25
N ASP A 151 4.08 12.61 -10.16
CA ASP A 151 4.14 12.90 -11.59
C ASP A 151 3.26 14.10 -12.00
N LEU A 152 2.67 14.84 -11.05
CA LEU A 152 1.64 15.85 -11.31
C LEU A 152 2.05 16.87 -12.36
N LEU A 153 3.23 17.47 -12.21
CA LEU A 153 3.73 18.50 -13.14
C LEU A 153 4.03 17.96 -14.54
N ILE A 154 4.42 16.68 -14.62
CA ILE A 154 4.72 15.99 -15.88
C ILE A 154 3.41 15.66 -16.62
N LYS A 155 2.37 15.23 -15.88
CA LYS A 155 1.10 14.75 -16.45
C LYS A 155 0.12 15.88 -16.73
N LEU A 156 0.21 16.98 -15.99
CA LEU A 156 -0.64 18.16 -16.15
C LEU A 156 0.22 19.42 -16.26
N PRO A 157 1.05 19.58 -17.31
CA PRO A 157 1.91 20.74 -17.44
C PRO A 157 1.09 22.03 -17.54
N LYS A 158 1.55 23.09 -16.88
CA LYS A 158 0.98 24.45 -16.92
C LYS A 158 -0.51 24.52 -16.54
N ASN A 159 -0.95 23.74 -15.56
CA ASN A 159 -2.34 23.73 -15.11
C ASN A 159 -2.46 24.01 -13.59
N PRO A 160 -2.20 25.26 -13.15
CA PRO A 160 -2.16 25.60 -11.73
C PRO A 160 -3.48 25.35 -11.00
N LEU A 161 -4.62 25.59 -11.66
CA LEU A 161 -5.94 25.34 -11.06
C LEU A 161 -6.16 23.85 -10.76
N ALA A 162 -5.81 22.96 -11.70
CA ALA A 162 -5.91 21.53 -11.45
C ALA A 162 -4.93 21.06 -10.38
N TRP A 163 -3.73 21.64 -10.30
CA TRP A 163 -2.76 21.32 -9.25
C TRP A 163 -3.30 21.66 -7.87
N GLU A 164 -3.80 22.90 -7.68
CA GLU A 164 -4.41 23.32 -6.41
C GLU A 164 -5.57 22.41 -6.03
N GLU A 165 -6.47 22.12 -6.97
CA GLU A 165 -7.63 21.26 -6.71
C GLU A 165 -7.24 19.82 -6.31
N ILE A 166 -6.31 19.20 -7.04
CA ILE A 166 -5.85 17.83 -6.76
C ILE A 166 -5.18 17.75 -5.40
N ILE A 167 -4.30 18.70 -5.10
CA ILE A 167 -3.53 18.72 -3.85
C ILE A 167 -4.46 19.02 -2.67
N GLN A 168 -5.38 19.98 -2.81
CA GLN A 168 -6.39 20.24 -1.79
C GLN A 168 -7.26 19.00 -1.53
N LYS A 169 -7.73 18.31 -2.59
CA LYS A 169 -8.48 17.06 -2.43
C LYS A 169 -7.67 15.98 -1.72
N ALA A 170 -6.36 15.89 -1.95
CA ALA A 170 -5.51 14.92 -1.26
C ALA A 170 -5.41 15.23 0.24
N VAL A 171 -5.26 16.51 0.58
CA VAL A 171 -5.27 17.02 1.97
C VAL A 171 -6.62 16.74 2.64
N ASP A 172 -7.73 16.98 1.95
CA ASP A 172 -9.07 16.73 2.48
C ASP A 172 -9.31 15.23 2.72
N VAL A 173 -8.85 14.36 1.80
CA VAL A 173 -8.91 12.92 1.99
C VAL A 173 -8.10 12.47 3.20
N ALA A 174 -6.91 13.05 3.45
CA ALA A 174 -6.15 12.79 4.67
C ALA A 174 -6.96 13.12 5.94
N LYS A 175 -7.64 14.27 5.94
CA LYS A 175 -8.53 14.66 7.05
C LYS A 175 -9.70 13.67 7.20
N GLU A 176 -10.28 13.18 6.11
CA GLU A 176 -11.35 12.19 6.16
C GLU A 176 -10.88 10.83 6.71
N ILE A 177 -9.67 10.39 6.36
CA ILE A 177 -9.06 9.18 6.91
C ILE A 177 -8.81 9.34 8.42
N ASN A 178 -8.27 10.48 8.85
CA ASN A 178 -8.08 10.79 10.26
C ASN A 178 -9.39 10.81 11.05
N ARG A 179 -10.46 11.39 10.49
CA ARG A 179 -11.81 11.39 11.11
C ARG A 179 -12.43 10.01 11.17
N ALA A 180 -11.98 9.06 10.35
CA ALA A 180 -12.39 7.67 10.39
C ALA A 180 -11.55 6.83 11.37
N GLY A 181 -10.79 7.45 12.27
CA GLY A 181 -10.00 6.74 13.28
C GLY A 181 -8.73 6.09 12.73
N VAL A 182 -8.19 6.59 11.60
CA VAL A 182 -6.99 6.03 10.99
C VAL A 182 -5.94 7.12 10.74
N VAL A 183 -4.70 6.88 11.15
CA VAL A 183 -3.54 7.70 10.76
C VAL A 183 -2.68 6.90 9.80
N HIS A 184 -2.40 7.41 8.60
CA HIS A 184 -1.67 6.69 7.56
C HIS A 184 -0.17 6.55 7.85
N ARG A 185 0.45 7.54 8.53
CA ARG A 185 1.89 7.65 8.87
C ARG A 185 2.87 7.76 7.69
N ARG A 186 2.41 7.51 6.46
CA ARG A 186 3.20 7.57 5.22
C ARG A 186 2.38 8.19 4.10
N PHE A 187 1.69 9.28 4.43
CA PHE A 187 0.89 10.03 3.49
C PHE A 187 1.79 10.90 2.59
N LEU A 188 2.37 10.27 1.57
CA LEU A 188 3.39 10.85 0.69
C LEU A 188 2.94 10.79 -0.77
N PRO A 189 3.42 11.67 -1.67
CA PRO A 189 2.92 11.75 -3.04
C PRO A 189 2.95 10.44 -3.83
N TRP A 190 3.97 9.61 -3.65
CA TRP A 190 4.07 8.30 -4.31
C TRP A 190 3.04 7.26 -3.79
N ASN A 191 2.42 7.50 -2.63
CA ASN A 191 1.31 6.70 -2.11
C ASN A 191 -0.06 7.23 -2.55
N VAL A 192 -0.10 8.26 -3.40
CA VAL A 192 -1.32 8.81 -3.98
C VAL A 192 -1.37 8.54 -5.48
N VAL A 193 -2.49 7.99 -5.95
CA VAL A 193 -2.80 7.90 -7.39
C VAL A 193 -3.92 8.87 -7.71
N VAL A 194 -3.69 9.75 -8.67
CA VAL A 194 -4.69 10.67 -9.20
C VAL A 194 -5.42 10.00 -10.34
N ALA A 195 -6.65 9.59 -10.09
CA ALA A 195 -7.56 9.12 -11.12
C ALA A 195 -8.10 10.30 -11.93
N ARG A 196 -8.19 10.11 -13.24
CA ARG A 196 -8.91 11.03 -14.13
C ARG A 196 -10.32 10.46 -14.32
N LEU A 197 -11.34 11.18 -13.83
CA LEU A 197 -12.74 10.76 -13.95
C LEU A 197 -13.36 11.22 -15.27
N ASP A 198 -13.01 12.43 -15.71
CA ASP A 198 -13.33 13.00 -17.03
C ASP A 198 -12.20 13.95 -17.47
N GLU A 199 -12.39 14.77 -18.51
CA GLU A 199 -11.35 15.66 -19.04
C GLU A 199 -10.79 16.65 -17.99
N HIS A 200 -11.61 17.05 -17.01
CA HIS A 200 -11.31 18.11 -16.06
C HIS A 200 -11.40 17.66 -14.59
N THR A 201 -12.06 16.54 -14.31
CA THR A 201 -12.26 16.04 -12.95
C THR A 201 -11.19 15.04 -12.58
N PHE A 202 -10.47 15.37 -11.51
CA PHE A 202 -9.45 14.51 -10.91
C PHE A 202 -9.85 14.10 -9.49
N GLN A 203 -9.52 12.86 -9.14
CA GLN A 203 -9.79 12.29 -7.83
C GLN A 203 -8.55 11.57 -7.30
N PRO A 204 -7.94 12.04 -6.20
CA PRO A 204 -6.88 11.30 -5.53
C PRO A 204 -7.43 10.05 -4.85
N PHE A 205 -6.65 8.97 -4.94
CA PHE A 205 -6.83 7.70 -4.25
C PHE A 205 -5.59 7.38 -3.43
N ILE A 206 -5.79 7.13 -2.13
CA ILE A 206 -4.71 6.85 -1.19
C ILE A 206 -4.43 5.35 -1.16
N LEU A 207 -3.15 4.98 -1.21
CA LEU A 207 -2.67 3.62 -1.30
C LEU A 207 -1.74 3.28 -0.12
N ASP A 208 -1.56 1.99 0.12
CA ASP A 208 -0.57 1.42 1.04
C ASP A 208 -0.78 1.75 2.53
N PHE A 209 -1.68 1.00 3.17
CA PHE A 209 -2.05 1.20 4.58
C PHE A 209 -1.27 0.29 5.54
N SER A 210 -0.21 -0.36 5.06
CA SER A 210 0.57 -1.33 5.86
C SER A 210 1.20 -0.75 7.13
N SER A 211 1.47 0.56 7.14
CA SER A 211 2.03 1.27 8.30
C SER A 211 1.02 2.17 9.02
N ALA A 212 -0.27 2.11 8.64
CA ALA A 212 -1.28 2.96 9.27
C ALA A 212 -1.48 2.56 10.74
N VAL A 213 -2.10 3.42 11.53
CA VAL A 213 -2.48 3.17 12.93
C VAL A 213 -3.97 3.39 13.06
N LEU A 214 -4.63 2.45 13.73
CA LEU A 214 -6.04 2.55 14.08
C LEU A 214 -6.19 3.17 15.47
N GLU A 215 -7.17 4.03 15.63
CA GLU A 215 -7.55 4.61 16.93
C GLU A 215 -7.84 3.52 17.96
N SER A 216 -8.51 2.43 17.54
CA SER A 216 -8.79 1.27 18.40
C SER A 216 -7.55 0.52 18.89
N GLU A 217 -6.37 0.77 18.32
CA GLU A 217 -5.10 0.15 18.70
C GLU A 217 -4.22 1.09 19.54
N CYS A 218 -4.66 2.32 19.75
CA CYS A 218 -3.98 3.30 20.59
C CYS A 218 -4.36 3.13 22.07
N GLU A 219 -3.49 3.62 22.95
CA GLU A 219 -3.80 3.69 24.37
C GLU A 219 -4.88 4.74 24.61
N ASP A 220 -6.01 4.30 25.20
CA ASP A 220 -7.04 5.18 25.70
C ASP A 220 -6.63 5.63 27.10
N THR A 221 -6.02 6.81 27.17
CA THR A 221 -5.54 7.40 28.41
C THR A 221 -5.81 8.89 28.43
N ASP A 222 -6.19 9.37 29.61
CA ASP A 222 -6.34 10.80 29.90
C ASP A 222 -4.98 11.49 30.15
N GLU A 223 -3.87 10.73 30.10
CA GLU A 223 -2.53 11.29 30.26
C GLU A 223 -2.21 12.26 29.11
N PRO A 224 -2.02 13.55 29.40
CA PRO A 224 -1.70 14.53 28.37
C PRO A 224 -0.35 14.18 27.74
N ASN A 225 -0.29 14.20 26.40
CA ASN A 225 0.89 13.90 25.60
C ASN A 225 1.41 12.45 25.69
N ASN A 226 0.57 11.47 26.03
CA ASN A 226 0.98 10.07 25.89
C ASN A 226 1.36 9.80 24.41
N PRO A 227 2.59 9.35 24.12
CA PRO A 227 3.08 9.13 22.75
C PRO A 227 2.32 8.04 21.99
N ASN A 228 1.60 7.16 22.69
CA ASN A 228 0.80 6.07 22.14
C ASN A 228 -0.69 6.42 22.02
N SER A 229 -1.12 7.61 22.47
CA SER A 229 -2.51 8.04 22.26
C SER A 229 -2.74 8.43 20.80
N PHE A 230 -3.95 8.18 20.31
CA PHE A 230 -4.30 8.48 18.93
C PHE A 230 -4.11 9.97 18.60
N GLN A 231 -4.48 10.85 19.54
CA GLN A 231 -4.34 12.29 19.38
C GLN A 231 -2.87 12.71 19.24
N THR A 232 -1.95 12.15 20.02
CA THR A 232 -0.52 12.44 19.90
C THR A 232 0.06 11.90 18.58
N ILE A 233 -0.36 10.71 18.17
CA ILE A 233 0.05 10.11 16.89
C ILE A 233 -0.46 10.96 15.71
N LEU A 234 -1.72 11.39 15.77
CA LEU A 234 -2.33 12.28 14.78
C LEU A 234 -1.57 13.62 14.69
N HIS A 235 -1.27 14.22 15.84
CA HIS A 235 -0.50 15.47 15.91
C HIS A 235 0.94 15.30 15.42
N THR A 236 1.58 14.16 15.62
CA THR A 236 3.00 14.00 15.26
C THR A 236 3.21 13.60 13.79
N ASN A 237 2.28 12.87 13.18
CA ASN A 237 2.44 12.41 11.79
C ASN A 237 1.98 13.45 10.76
N HIS A 238 1.11 14.40 11.13
CA HIS A 238 0.64 15.49 10.27
C HIS A 238 0.30 15.04 8.83
N ASP A 239 -0.49 13.96 8.67
CA ASP A 239 -0.78 13.38 7.35
C ASP A 239 -1.24 14.40 6.29
N PRO A 240 -2.14 15.38 6.59
CA PRO A 240 -2.53 16.38 5.61
C PRO A 240 -1.37 17.30 5.20
N GLU A 241 -0.52 17.71 6.13
CA GLU A 241 0.64 18.56 5.84
C GLU A 241 1.73 17.79 5.09
N SER A 242 1.91 16.50 5.40
CA SER A 242 2.93 15.64 4.78
C SER A 242 2.81 15.62 3.27
N VAL A 243 1.60 15.48 2.72
CA VAL A 243 1.41 15.55 1.26
C VAL A 243 1.35 16.99 0.75
N GLY A 244 0.62 17.87 1.44
CA GLY A 244 0.37 19.20 0.92
C GLY A 244 1.65 20.03 0.87
N LEU A 245 2.43 20.09 1.94
CA LEU A 245 3.65 20.90 1.98
C LEU A 245 4.70 20.40 0.99
N LEU A 246 4.85 19.07 0.84
CA LEU A 246 5.74 18.50 -0.15
C LEU A 246 5.32 18.90 -1.56
N MET A 247 4.04 18.74 -1.91
CA MET A 247 3.56 19.09 -3.25
C MET A 247 3.59 20.60 -3.51
N VAL A 248 3.27 21.45 -2.51
CA VAL A 248 3.39 22.90 -2.65
C VAL A 248 4.82 23.29 -2.99
N ARG A 249 5.79 22.71 -2.28
CA ARG A 249 7.21 22.97 -2.54
C ARG A 249 7.63 22.48 -3.93
N GLU A 250 7.24 21.27 -4.33
CA GLU A 250 7.57 20.73 -5.65
C GLU A 250 7.00 21.59 -6.79
N VAL A 251 5.76 22.10 -6.65
CA VAL A 251 5.17 23.00 -7.65
C VAL A 251 5.84 24.37 -7.67
N GLU A 252 6.20 24.91 -6.51
CA GLU A 252 6.93 26.18 -6.43
C GLU A 252 8.32 26.07 -7.07
N ASP A 253 9.08 25.02 -6.71
CA ASP A 253 10.43 24.77 -7.23
C ASP A 253 10.41 24.42 -8.74
N GLY A 254 9.42 23.63 -9.19
CA GLY A 254 9.34 23.12 -10.55
C GLY A 254 8.64 24.03 -11.57
N ALA A 255 7.71 24.88 -11.11
CA ALA A 255 6.89 25.71 -11.98
C ALA A 255 6.85 27.20 -11.59
N GLY A 256 7.48 27.59 -10.48
CA GLY A 256 7.46 28.97 -9.99
C GLY A 256 6.08 29.45 -9.53
N TYR A 257 5.17 28.52 -9.22
CA TYR A 257 3.80 28.83 -8.82
C TYR A 257 3.56 28.44 -7.36
N ARG A 258 3.09 29.39 -6.55
CA ARG A 258 2.79 29.16 -5.14
C ARG A 258 1.32 28.79 -4.96
N LEU A 259 1.07 27.52 -4.67
CA LEU A 259 -0.26 26.96 -4.45
C LEU A 259 -0.90 27.47 -3.15
N ARG A 260 -2.22 27.59 -3.15
CA ARG A 260 -3.03 27.90 -1.95
C ARG A 260 -3.71 26.63 -1.45
N VAL A 261 -3.21 26.07 -0.35
CA VAL A 261 -3.73 24.83 0.26
C VAL A 261 -4.17 25.10 1.69
N ASN A 262 -5.36 24.64 2.07
CA ASN A 262 -5.94 24.78 3.40
C ASN A 262 -5.78 23.48 4.21
N TYR A 263 -5.00 23.56 5.28
CA TYR A 263 -4.72 22.46 6.20
C TYR A 263 -5.67 22.40 7.40
N ASN A 264 -6.44 23.46 7.66
CA ASN A 264 -7.40 23.54 8.77
C ASN A 264 -8.71 22.81 8.47
#